data_AF-A0A1J3J7A7-F1
#
_entry.id   AF-A0A1J3J7A7-F1
#
_cell.length_a   1.000
_cell.length_b   1.000
_cell.length_c   1.000
_cell.angle_alpha   90.00
_cell.angle_beta   90.00
_cell.angle_gamma   90.00
#
_symmetry.space_group_name_H-M   'P 1'
#
loop_
_entity.id
_entity.type
_entity.pdbx_description
1 polymer ?
#
loop_
_entity_poly.entity_id
_entity_poly.type
_entity_poly.pdbx_seq_one_letter_code
_entity_poly.pdbx_strand_id
1 'polypeptide(L)' 'DKIGSLSEARAILNNSRQLAKKITPNTSQHHICIDVIEEGIIRGGYSGVLKEEEASRQLVLSDTTKALVHVFFAQRA' A
#
# COMPACT_ATOMS: atom_id res chain seq x y z
N ASP A 1 -10.97 10.71 -14.02
CA ASP A 1 -10.25 10.77 -15.31
C ASP A 1 -8.81 11.20 -15.10
N LYS A 2 -7.77 10.37 -15.24
CA LYS A 2 -7.61 9.21 -16.10
C LYS A 2 -6.54 8.28 -15.49
N ILE A 3 -6.93 7.11 -14.98
CA ILE A 3 -6.01 6.06 -14.51
C ILE A 3 -5.55 5.16 -15.70
N GLY A 4 -5.81 5.61 -16.93
CA GLY A 4 -5.64 4.80 -18.15
C GLY A 4 -6.70 3.69 -18.24
N SER A 5 -6.48 2.77 -19.16
CA SER A 5 -7.22 1.51 -19.23
C SER A 5 -6.90 0.61 -18.03
N LEU A 6 -7.80 -0.34 -17.72
CA LEU A 6 -7.58 -1.30 -16.65
C LEU A 6 -6.30 -2.14 -16.85
N SER A 7 -5.95 -2.44 -18.11
CA SER A 7 -4.74 -3.17 -18.46
C SER A 7 -3.47 -2.39 -18.12
N GLU A 8 -3.44 -1.09 -18.45
CA GLU A 8 -2.31 -0.21 -18.13
C GLU A 8 -2.15 -0.07 -16.62
N ALA A 9 -3.25 0.16 -15.90
CA ALA A 9 -3.24 0.25 -14.43
C ALA A 9 -2.68 -1.02 -13.79
N ARG A 10 -3.14 -2.20 -14.24
CA ARG A 10 -2.67 -3.49 -13.70
C ARG A 10 -1.20 -3.77 -14.04
N ALA A 11 -0.73 -3.39 -15.22
CA ALA A 11 0.69 -3.49 -15.58
C ALA A 11 1.58 -2.64 -14.65
N ILE A 12 1.17 -1.40 -14.38
CA ILE A 12 1.87 -0.50 -13.44
C ILE A 12 1.90 -1.12 -12.04
N LEU A 13 0.75 -1.55 -11.51
CA LEU A 13 0.66 -2.12 -10.15
C LEU A 13 1.49 -3.41 -10.00
N ASN A 14 1.54 -4.26 -11.03
CA ASN A 14 2.38 -5.45 -11.03
C ASN A 14 3.88 -5.10 -10.99
N ASN A 15 4.31 -4.09 -11.75
CA ASN A 15 5.69 -3.60 -11.68
C ASN A 15 6.00 -3.03 -10.29
N SER A 16 5.08 -2.25 -9.70
CA SER A 16 5.21 -1.74 -8.34
C SER A 16 5.36 -2.86 -7.29
N ARG A 17 4.63 -3.97 -7.43
CA ARG A 17 4.78 -5.14 -6.55
C ARG A 17 6.17 -5.77 -6.69
N GLN A 18 6.69 -5.92 -7.89
CA GLN A 18 8.03 -6.46 -8.11
C GLN A 18 9.11 -5.57 -7.48
N LEU A 19 8.96 -4.24 -7.61
CA LEU A 19 9.85 -3.27 -6.97
C LEU A 19 9.77 -3.33 -5.43
N ALA A 20 8.56 -3.41 -4.87
CA ALA A 20 8.37 -3.56 -3.42
C ALA A 20 9.03 -4.83 -2.87
N LYS A 21 8.91 -5.97 -3.58
CA LYS A 21 9.61 -7.21 -3.20
C LYS A 21 11.13 -7.06 -3.20
N LYS A 22 11.66 -6.29 -4.15
CA LYS A 22 13.11 -6.10 -4.33
C LYS A 22 13.70 -5.13 -3.32
N ILE A 23 13.05 -4.00 -3.10
CA ILE A 23 13.60 -2.89 -2.31
C ILE A 23 13.28 -3.05 -0.82
N THR A 24 12.12 -3.62 -0.52
CA THR A 24 11.55 -3.63 0.84
C THR A 24 11.00 -5.02 1.21
N PRO A 25 11.81 -6.10 1.15
CA PRO A 25 11.34 -7.48 1.26
C PRO A 25 10.69 -7.82 2.61
N ASN A 26 11.03 -7.08 3.68
CA ASN A 26 10.59 -7.35 5.05
C ASN A 26 9.41 -6.47 5.50
N THR A 27 8.81 -5.70 4.60
CA THR A 27 7.79 -4.68 4.91
C THR A 27 6.57 -4.92 4.04
N SER A 28 5.48 -5.34 4.67
CA SER A 28 4.21 -5.66 4.00
C SER A 28 3.41 -4.42 3.60
N GLN A 29 3.70 -3.25 4.17
CA GLN A 29 2.98 -2.00 3.96
C GLN A 29 2.87 -1.62 2.48
N HIS A 30 3.96 -1.76 1.72
CA HIS A 30 3.97 -1.42 0.29
C HIS A 30 3.03 -2.31 -0.53
N HIS A 31 3.01 -3.61 -0.23
CA HIS A 31 2.12 -4.56 -0.90
C HIS A 31 0.65 -4.28 -0.59
N ILE A 32 0.34 -4.06 0.69
CA ILE A 32 -1.02 -3.76 1.13
C ILE A 32 -1.53 -2.47 0.48
N CYS A 33 -0.70 -1.42 0.41
CA CYS A 33 -1.06 -0.16 -0.24
C CYS A 33 -1.40 -0.35 -1.74
N ILE A 34 -0.59 -1.13 -2.47
CA ILE A 34 -0.85 -1.47 -3.88
C ILE A 34 -2.18 -2.23 -4.02
N ASP A 35 -2.47 -3.17 -3.12
CA ASP A 35 -3.70 -3.96 -3.17
C ASP A 35 -4.96 -3.13 -2.86
N VAL A 36 -4.86 -2.10 -2.01
CA VAL A 36 -5.94 -1.13 -1.75
C VAL A 36 -6.21 -0.28 -3.00
N ILE A 37 -5.14 0.22 -3.64
CA ILE A 37 -5.26 1.00 -4.88
C ILE A 37 -5.91 0.17 -5.98
N GLU A 38 -5.50 -1.09 -6.15
CA GLU A 38 -6.10 -1.98 -7.15
C GLU A 38 -7.59 -2.21 -6.89
N GLU A 39 -8.00 -2.32 -5.63
CA GLU A 39 -9.41 -2.47 -5.25
C GLU A 39 -10.25 -1.28 -5.70
N GLY A 40 -9.76 -0.06 -5.43
CA GLY A 40 -10.44 1.17 -5.84
C GLY A 40 -10.57 1.29 -7.36
N ILE A 41 -9.58 0.78 -8.10
CA ILE A 41 -9.59 0.77 -9.58
C ILE A 41 -10.58 -0.28 -10.12
N ILE A 42 -10.60 -1.49 -9.56
CA ILE A 42 -11.42 -2.61 -10.07
C ILE A 42 -12.89 -2.48 -9.62
N ARG A 43 -13.12 -2.13 -8.35
CA ARG A 43 -14.44 -2.15 -7.71
C ARG A 43 -15.01 -0.77 -7.43
N GLY A 44 -14.28 0.29 -7.79
CA GLY A 44 -14.69 1.67 -7.60
C GLY A 44 -14.26 2.25 -6.25
N GLY A 45 -14.32 3.59 -6.17
CA GLY A 45 -13.73 4.36 -5.08
C GLY A 45 -14.28 3.98 -3.69
N TYR A 46 -15.59 3.77 -3.55
CA TYR A 46 -16.18 3.40 -2.26
C TYR A 46 -15.63 2.07 -1.73
N SER A 47 -15.50 1.05 -2.60
CA SER A 47 -14.90 -0.23 -2.24
C SER A 47 -13.42 -0.08 -1.85
N GLY A 48 -12.69 0.79 -2.58
CA GLY A 48 -11.31 1.13 -2.25
C GLY A 48 -11.17 1.75 -0.86
N VAL A 49 -12.04 2.71 -0.51
CA VAL A 49 -12.03 3.39 0.80
C VAL A 49 -12.35 2.41 1.95
N LEU A 50 -13.30 1.51 1.76
CA LEU A 50 -13.59 0.47 2.78
C LEU A 50 -12.38 -0.44 3.00
N LYS A 51 -11.71 -0.86 1.93
CA LYS A 51 -10.49 -1.68 2.04
C LYS A 51 -9.32 -0.90 2.64
N GLU A 52 -9.22 0.39 2.35
CA GLU A 52 -8.23 1.30 2.94
C GLU A 52 -8.40 1.39 4.46
N GLU A 53 -9.63 1.57 4.93
CA GLU A 53 -9.95 1.66 6.37
C GLU A 53 -9.55 0.37 7.11
N GLU A 54 -9.94 -0.79 6.58
CA GLU A 54 -9.56 -2.09 7.15
C GLU A 54 -8.04 -2.28 7.18
N ALA A 55 -7.36 -2.02 6.05
CA ALA A 55 -5.92 -2.19 5.91
C ALA A 55 -5.14 -1.24 6.83
N SER A 56 -5.55 0.03 6.90
CA SER A 56 -4.93 1.05 7.74
C SER A 56 -4.99 0.67 9.22
N ARG A 57 -6.16 0.21 9.69
CA ARG A 57 -6.35 -0.24 11.07
C ARG A 57 -5.45 -1.42 11.44
N GLN A 58 -5.24 -2.36 10.51
CA GLN A 58 -4.31 -3.48 10.74
C GLN A 58 -2.85 -3.01 10.74
N LEU A 59 -2.48 -2.15 9.79
CA LEU A 59 -1.10 -1.68 9.63
C LEU A 59 -0.63 -0.82 10.79
N VAL A 60 -1.47 0.08 11.32
CA VAL A 60 -1.11 0.95 12.44
C VAL A 60 -0.80 0.15 13.72
N LEU A 61 -1.41 -1.02 13.87
CA LEU A 61 -1.19 -1.91 15.01
C LEU A 61 0.02 -2.84 14.85
N SER A 62 0.58 -2.96 13.64
CA SER A 62 1.71 -3.84 13.36
C SER A 62 3.01 -3.35 14.01
N ASP A 63 3.85 -4.30 14.44
CA ASP A 63 5.13 -3.97 15.07
C ASP A 63 6.10 -3.29 14.12
N THR A 64 6.05 -3.62 12.84
CA THR A 64 6.83 -2.93 11.80
C THR A 64 6.49 -1.45 11.75
N THR A 65 5.20 -1.08 11.78
CA THR A 65 4.79 0.33 11.78
C THR A 65 5.22 1.02 13.07
N LYS A 66 5.05 0.39 14.24
CA LYS A 66 5.54 0.95 15.51
C LYS A 66 7.05 1.19 15.47
N ALA A 67 7.83 0.23 14.99
CA ALA A 67 9.27 0.36 14.86
C ALA A 67 9.67 1.51 13.92
N LEU A 68 9.00 1.66 12.78
CA LEU A 68 9.23 2.79 11.86
C LEU A 68 8.91 4.14 12.51
N VAL A 69 7.83 4.23 13.28
CA VAL A 69 7.48 5.45 14.05
C VAL A 69 8.55 5.74 15.11
N HIS A 70 9.04 4.72 15.82
CA HIS A 70 10.15 4.88 16.77
C HIS A 70 11.41 5.40 16.09
N VAL A 71 11.80 4.83 14.94
CA VAL A 71 12.96 5.28 14.16
C VAL A 71 12.78 6.73 13.70
N PHE A 72 11.59 7.09 13.23
CA PHE A 72 11.26 8.47 12.83
C PHE A 72 11.50 9.48 13.96
N PHE A 73 11.09 9.16 15.19
CA PHE A 73 11.33 10.03 16.34
C PHE A 73 12.81 10.04 16.76
N ALA A 74 13.48 8.89 16.77
CA ALA A 74 14.89 8.78 17.14
C ALA A 74 15.82 9.59 16.20
N GLN A 75 15.48 9.70 14.91
CA GLN A 75 16.23 10.52 13.95
C GLN A 75 16.09 12.03 14.15
N ARG A 76 15.15 12.46 15.01
CA ARG A 76 14.78 13.87 15.23
C ARG A 76 15.10 14.36 16.65
N ALA A 77 15.59 13.48 17.51
CA ALA A 77 16.10 13.79 18.83
C ALA A 77 17.56 14.20 18.76
#